data_AF-A0A3B9EKU6-F1
#
_entry.id   AF-A0A3B9EKU6-F1
#
_cell.length_a   1.000
_cell.length_b   1.000
_cell.length_c   1.000
_cell.angle_alpha   90.00
_cell.angle_beta   90.00
_cell.angle_gamma   90.00
#
_symmetry.space_group_name_H-M   'P 1'
#
loop_
_entity.id
_entity.type
_entity.pdbx_description
1 polymer ?
#
loop_
_entity_poly.entity_id
_entity_poly.type
_entity_poly.pdbx_seq_one_letter_code
_entity_poly.pdbx_strand_id
1 'polypeptide(L)'
;TLPWGWAPVTPNDLGLMALSGFLMGGAYFLIIESFRFGEAGLVVPFKYFNMVFAVGLGFILWGDLPDAWTWAGSAVLISSGLYILHRERMRGAVPTPPPDPHGMGPSGRA
;
A
#
# COMPACT_ATOMS: atom_id res chain seq x y z
N THR A 1 -33.59 6.44 -21.70
CA THR A 1 -32.27 6.63 -21.07
C THR A 1 -31.90 8.10 -21.20
N LEU A 2 -31.40 8.73 -20.15
CA LEU A 2 -30.86 10.09 -20.23
C LEU A 2 -29.62 10.10 -21.16
N PRO A 3 -29.18 11.27 -21.66
CA PRO A 3 -27.98 11.35 -22.50
C PRO A 3 -26.81 10.64 -21.80
N TRP A 4 -25.95 9.95 -22.57
CA TRP A 4 -24.75 9.26 -22.07
C TRP A 4 -24.97 7.95 -21.30
N GLY A 5 -26.17 7.35 -21.35
CA GLY A 5 -26.41 6.02 -20.77
C GLY A 5 -26.58 6.04 -19.24
N TRP A 6 -26.84 7.21 -18.65
CA TRP A 6 -27.08 7.32 -17.22
C TRP A 6 -28.38 6.59 -16.83
N ALA A 7 -28.25 5.64 -15.93
CA ALA A 7 -29.37 4.94 -15.29
C ALA A 7 -29.70 5.62 -13.95
N PRO A 8 -31.00 5.81 -13.63
CA PRO A 8 -31.39 6.36 -12.34
C PRO A 8 -30.97 5.43 -11.21
N VAL A 9 -30.39 6.00 -10.17
CA VAL A 9 -29.95 5.28 -8.96
C VAL A 9 -31.15 4.58 -8.33
N THR A 10 -31.08 3.27 -8.20
CA THR A 10 -32.13 2.48 -7.56
C THR A 10 -31.96 2.47 -6.04
N PRO A 11 -33.01 2.19 -5.25
CA PRO A 11 -32.88 2.02 -3.80
C PRO A 11 -31.87 0.93 -3.40
N ASN A 12 -31.70 -0.10 -4.24
CA ASN A 12 -30.70 -1.14 -4.03
C ASN A 12 -29.27 -0.59 -4.18
N ASP A 13 -29.03 0.26 -5.17
CA ASP A 13 -27.74 0.92 -5.38
C ASP A 13 -27.37 1.80 -4.18
N LEU A 14 -28.35 2.52 -3.62
CA LEU A 14 -28.20 3.30 -2.38
C LEU A 14 -27.78 2.41 -1.19
N GLY A 15 -28.39 1.23 -1.05
CA GLY A 15 -28.02 0.25 -0.03
C GLY A 15 -26.57 -0.24 -0.18
N LEU A 16 -26.18 -0.58 -1.41
CA LEU A 16 -24.81 -1.01 -1.73
C LEU A 16 -23.79 0.12 -1.54
N MET A 17 -24.13 1.36 -1.86
CA MET A 17 -23.30 2.54 -1.61
C MET A 17 -23.12 2.83 -0.12
N ALA A 18 -24.19 2.72 0.67
CA ALA A 18 -24.12 2.90 2.12
C ALA A 18 -23.25 1.81 2.77
N LEU A 19 -23.42 0.56 2.33
CA LEU A 19 -22.63 -0.57 2.80
C LEU A 19 -21.16 -0.41 2.43
N SER A 20 -20.84 -0.08 1.17
CA SER A 20 -19.45 0.13 0.75
C SER A 20 -18.78 1.28 1.50
N GLY A 21 -19.49 2.39 1.72
CA GLY A 21 -19.03 3.50 2.53
C GLY A 21 -18.75 3.10 3.97
N PHE A 22 -19.64 2.31 4.59
CA PHE A 22 -19.44 1.81 5.95
C PHE A 22 -18.24 0.87 6.06
N LEU A 23 -18.09 -0.11 5.15
CA LEU A 23 -16.93 -1.00 5.14
C LEU A 23 -15.63 -0.24 4.91
N MET A 24 -15.61 0.69 3.95
CA MET A 24 -14.42 1.48 3.64
C MET A 24 -14.04 2.38 4.83
N GLY A 25 -15.02 3.06 5.42
CA GLY A 25 -14.82 3.88 6.62
C GLY A 25 -14.29 3.06 7.80
N GLY A 26 -14.86 1.88 8.04
CA GLY A 26 -14.38 0.94 9.06
C GLY A 26 -12.96 0.46 8.78
N ALA A 27 -12.64 0.11 7.54
CA ALA A 27 -11.30 -0.30 7.13
C ALA A 27 -10.26 0.82 7.36
N TYR A 28 -10.57 2.05 6.98
CA TYR A 28 -9.70 3.21 7.25
C TYR A 28 -9.57 3.50 8.74
N PHE A 29 -10.65 3.40 9.51
CA PHE A 29 -10.57 3.59 10.96
C PHE A 29 -9.61 2.57 11.60
N LEU A 30 -9.75 1.29 11.25
CA LEU A 30 -8.87 0.22 11.71
C LEU A 30 -7.42 0.45 11.27
N ILE A 31 -7.19 0.95 10.05
CA ILE A 31 -5.84 1.26 9.57
C ILE A 31 -5.20 2.39 10.39
N ILE A 32 -5.96 3.45 10.69
CA ILE A 32 -5.47 4.57 11.49
C ILE A 32 -5.15 4.10 12.91
N GLU A 33 -6.02 3.27 13.49
CA GLU A 33 -5.80 2.70 14.82
C GLU A 33 -4.58 1.74 14.85
N SER A 34 -4.33 1.00 13.76
CA SER A 34 -3.15 0.14 13.64
C SER A 34 -1.84 0.91 13.75
N PHE A 35 -1.78 2.14 13.24
CA PHE A 35 -0.61 3.02 13.38
C PHE A 35 -0.43 3.54 14.80
N ARG A 36 -1.46 3.49 15.65
CA ARG A 36 -1.36 3.91 17.06
C ARG A 36 -0.79 2.80 17.95
N PHE A 37 -1.01 1.53 17.58
CA PHE A 37 -0.57 0.37 18.37
C PHE A 37 0.66 -0.34 17.79
N GLY A 38 0.95 -0.22 16.49
CA GLY A 38 2.06 -0.90 15.83
C GLY A 38 3.09 0.06 15.24
N GLU A 39 4.34 -0.39 15.17
CA GLU A 39 5.39 0.32 14.43
C GLU A 39 4.99 0.47 12.96
N ALA A 40 5.15 1.68 12.41
CA ALA A 40 4.80 1.98 11.02
C ALA A 40 5.46 1.02 10.02
N GLY A 41 6.62 0.44 10.37
CA GLY A 41 7.32 -0.55 9.56
C GLY A 41 6.57 -1.87 9.33
N LEU A 42 5.68 -2.28 10.24
CA LEU A 42 4.87 -3.50 10.09
C LEU A 42 3.62 -3.29 9.22
N VAL A 43 3.08 -2.06 9.21
CA VAL A 43 1.85 -1.74 8.46
C VAL A 43 2.13 -1.55 6.96
N VAL A 44 3.33 -1.09 6.61
CA VAL A 44 3.73 -0.84 5.21
C VAL A 44 3.67 -2.10 4.33
N PRO A 45 4.23 -3.26 4.73
CA PRO A 45 4.09 -4.52 4.00
C PRO A 45 2.63 -4.95 3.79
N PHE A 46 1.79 -4.73 4.79
CA PHE A 46 0.38 -5.13 4.77
C PHE A 46 -0.42 -4.40 3.68
N LYS A 47 -0.07 -3.14 3.38
CA LYS A 47 -0.70 -2.39 2.29
C LYS A 47 -0.49 -3.03 0.91
N TYR A 48 0.64 -3.69 0.68
CA TYR A 48 0.88 -4.39 -0.59
C TYR A 48 0.03 -5.65 -0.72
N PHE A 49 -0.37 -6.25 0.41
CA PHE A 49 -1.24 -7.41 0.45
C PHE A 49 -2.65 -7.12 -0.09
N ASN A 50 -3.14 -5.88 0.09
CA ASN A 50 -4.40 -5.45 -0.52
C ASN A 50 -4.38 -5.57 -2.05
N MET A 51 -3.22 -5.40 -2.68
CA MET A 51 -3.10 -5.51 -4.13
C MET A 51 -3.33 -6.96 -4.60
N VAL A 52 -2.81 -7.93 -3.84
CA VAL A 52 -3.04 -9.35 -4.09
C VAL A 52 -4.52 -9.70 -3.94
N PHE A 53 -5.16 -9.23 -2.86
CA PHE A 53 -6.60 -9.43 -2.65
C PHE A 53 -7.46 -8.76 -3.73
N ALA A 54 -7.09 -7.56 -4.18
CA ALA A 54 -7.83 -6.85 -5.23
C ALA A 54 -7.83 -7.65 -6.54
N VAL A 55 -6.68 -8.19 -6.95
CA VAL A 55 -6.58 -9.03 -8.16
C VAL A 55 -7.33 -10.36 -7.95
N GLY A 56 -7.15 -11.00 -6.78
CA GLY A 56 -7.80 -12.28 -6.48
C GLY A 56 -9.33 -12.17 -6.43
N LEU A 57 -9.87 -11.17 -5.72
CA LEU A 57 -11.31 -10.91 -5.67
C LEU A 57 -11.84 -10.43 -7.01
N GLY A 58 -11.07 -9.64 -7.76
CA GLY A 58 -11.35 -9.26 -9.15
C GLY A 58 -11.66 -10.49 -10.02
N PHE A 59 -10.75 -11.46 -9.97
CA PHE A 59 -10.90 -12.71 -10.70
C PHE A 59 -12.06 -13.58 -10.18
N ILE A 60 -12.22 -13.72 -8.87
CA ILE A 60 -13.25 -14.59 -8.28
C ILE A 60 -14.66 -14.05 -8.52
N LEU A 61 -14.88 -12.74 -8.34
CA LEU A 61 -16.20 -12.14 -8.38
C LEU A 61 -16.64 -11.80 -9.80
N TRP A 62 -15.71 -11.43 -10.69
CA TRP A 62 -16.04 -10.97 -12.05
C TRP A 62 -15.47 -11.87 -13.16
N GLY A 63 -14.56 -12.79 -12.85
CA GLY A 63 -13.88 -13.61 -13.87
C GLY A 63 -12.91 -12.81 -14.75
N ASP A 64 -12.74 -11.52 -14.46
CA ASP A 64 -11.92 -10.62 -15.25
C ASP A 64 -10.46 -10.73 -14.80
N LEU A 65 -9.62 -11.16 -15.74
CA LEU A 65 -8.17 -11.12 -15.60
C LEU A 65 -7.66 -9.73 -15.98
N PRO A 66 -6.53 -9.29 -15.38
CA PRO A 66 -5.88 -8.05 -15.80
C PRO A 66 -5.57 -8.05 -17.30
N ASP A 67 -5.81 -6.92 -17.96
CA ASP A 67 -5.51 -6.75 -19.38
C ASP A 67 -3.99 -6.68 -19.63
N ALA A 68 -3.58 -6.73 -20.90
CA ALA A 68 -2.16 -6.72 -21.27
C ALA A 68 -1.42 -5.47 -20.73
N TRP A 69 -2.10 -4.33 -20.65
CA TRP A 69 -1.54 -3.09 -20.08
C TRP A 69 -1.36 -3.16 -18.58
N THR A 70 -2.30 -3.77 -17.84
CA THR A 70 -2.18 -3.99 -16.40
C THR A 70 -1.02 -4.92 -16.11
N TRP A 71 -0.85 -6.00 -16.90
CA TRP A 71 0.32 -6.87 -16.78
C TRP A 71 1.63 -6.12 -17.03
N ALA A 72 1.69 -5.26 -18.05
CA ALA A 72 2.87 -4.44 -18.33
C ALA A 72 3.18 -3.48 -17.17
N GLY A 73 2.17 -2.80 -16.62
CA GLY A 73 2.32 -1.94 -15.45
C GLY A 73 2.76 -2.71 -14.19
N SER A 74 2.16 -3.88 -13.94
CA SER A 74 2.55 -4.77 -12.84
C SER A 74 4.00 -5.24 -12.98
N ALA A 75 4.46 -5.56 -14.19
CA ALA A 75 5.85 -5.93 -14.42
C ALA A 75 6.83 -4.81 -14.03
N VAL A 76 6.52 -3.55 -14.38
CA VAL A 76 7.33 -2.38 -14.01
C VAL A 76 7.36 -2.16 -12.50
N LEU A 77 6.21 -2.31 -11.83
CA LEU A 77 6.09 -2.23 -10.37
C LEU A 77 6.95 -3.30 -9.68
N ILE A 78 6.83 -4.55 -10.12
CA ILE A 78 7.59 -5.69 -9.57
C ILE A 78 9.09 -5.49 -9.80
N SER A 79 9.51 -5.09 -11.01
CA SER A 79 10.93 -4.85 -11.31
C SER A 79 11.51 -3.70 -10.48
N SER A 80 10.73 -2.65 -10.23
CA SER A 80 11.15 -1.52 -9.40
C SER A 80 11.31 -1.94 -7.93
N GLY A 81 10.36 -2.72 -7.40
CA GLY A 81 10.46 -3.26 -6.03
C GLY A 81 11.66 -4.19 -5.86
N LEU A 82 11.89 -5.09 -6.82
CA LEU A 82 13.06 -5.98 -6.84
C LEU A 82 14.36 -5.17 -6.91
N TYR A 83 14.41 -4.12 -7.72
CA TYR A 83 15.58 -3.25 -7.83
C TYR A 83 15.89 -2.52 -6.51
N ILE A 84 14.87 -1.98 -5.83
CA ILE A 84 15.04 -1.33 -4.52
C ILE A 84 15.57 -2.35 -3.50
N LEU A 85 14.95 -3.53 -3.42
CA LEU A 85 15.38 -4.59 -2.49
C LEU A 85 16.81 -5.04 -2.77
N HIS A 86 17.18 -5.19 -4.05
CA HIS A 86 18.54 -5.52 -4.45
C HIS A 86 19.53 -4.42 -4.04
N ARG A 87 19.18 -3.15 -4.27
CA ARG A 87 20.00 -1.98 -3.90
C ARG A 87 20.20 -1.86 -2.39
N GLU A 88 19.16 -2.11 -1.59
CA GLU A 88 19.23 -2.06 -0.13
C GLU A 88 20.13 -3.17 0.43
N ARG A 89 20.03 -4.40 -0.11
CA ARG A 89 20.93 -5.51 0.25
C ARG A 89 22.40 -5.19 -0.07
N MET A 90 22.65 -4.52 -1.19
CA MET A 90 24.00 -4.13 -1.60
C MET A 90 24.58 -2.96 -0.79
N ARG A 91 23.72 -2.13 -0.16
CA ARG A 91 24.13 -0.96 0.63
C ARG A 91 24.34 -1.23 2.12
N GLY A 92 24.24 -2.50 2.55
CA GLY A 92 24.67 -3.04 3.85
C GLY A 92 24.48 -2.09 5.02
N ALA A 93 23.40 -2.25 5.78
CA ALA A 93 23.09 -1.53 7.02
C ALA A 93 24.36 -1.03 7.71
N VAL A 94 24.68 0.25 7.52
CA VAL A 94 25.80 0.89 8.22
C VAL A 94 25.39 0.86 9.69
N PRO A 95 26.06 0.08 10.56
CA PRO A 95 25.79 0.13 11.98
C PRO A 95 26.16 1.54 12.42
N THR A 96 25.18 2.35 12.81
CA THR A 96 25.46 3.62 13.46
C THR A 96 26.29 3.29 14.70
N PRO A 97 27.53 3.79 14.82
CA PRO A 97 28.32 3.58 16.01
C PRO A 97 27.52 4.06 17.22
N PRO A 98 27.60 3.38 18.38
CA PRO A 98 26.96 3.85 19.61
C PRO A 98 27.33 5.33 19.83
N PRO A 99 26.39 6.19 20.26
CA PRO A 99 26.71 7.54 20.67
C PRO A 99 27.85 7.48 21.68
N ASP A 100 28.93 8.19 21.42
CA ASP A 100 30.06 8.27 22.35
C ASP A 100 29.51 8.70 23.73
N PRO A 101 29.69 7.90 24.80
CA PRO A 101 29.28 8.29 26.16
C PRO A 101 30.01 9.55 26.64
N HIS A 102 31.14 9.88 26.01
CA HIS A 102 31.95 11.05 26.27
C HIS A 102 31.81 11.99 25.07
N GLY A 103 30.94 13.00 25.16
CA GLY A 103 30.71 13.97 24.08
C GLY A 103 31.92 14.84 23.71
N MET A 104 33.02 14.25 23.23
CA MET A 104 34.15 14.96 22.65
C MET A 104 33.91 15.05 21.15
N GLY A 105 33.19 16.12 20.76
CA GLY A 105 33.15 16.55 19.37
C GLY A 105 34.59 16.74 18.83
N PRO A 106 34.78 16.69 17.50
CA PRO A 106 36.11 16.82 16.90
C PRO A 106 36.70 18.18 17.25
N SER A 107 37.54 18.20 18.28
CA SER A 107 38.35 19.36 18.63
C SER A 107 39.40 19.50 17.53
N GLY A 108 39.49 20.73 17.01
CA GLY A 108 40.23 21.06 15.82
C GLY A 108 41.66 20.56 15.86
N ARG A 109 42.07 19.93 14.77
CA ARG A 109 43.47 19.94 14.37
C ARG A 109 43.57 20.90 13.19
N ALA A 110 44.35 21.93 13.47
CA ALA A 110 44.86 22.99 12.61
C ALA A 110 45.47 22.45 11.31
#